data_AF-A0A931VVX1-F1
#
_entry.id   AF-A0A931VVX1-F1
#
_cell.length_a   1.000
_cell.length_b   1.000
_cell.length_c   1.000
_cell.angle_alpha   90.00
_cell.angle_beta   90.00
_cell.angle_gamma   90.00
#
_symmetry.space_group_name_H-M   'P 1'
#
loop_
_entity.id
_entity.type
_entity.pdbx_description
1 polymer ?
#
loop_
_entity_poly.entity_id
_entity_poly.type
_entity_poly.pdbx_seq_one_letter_code
_entity_poly.pdbx_strand_id
1 'polypeptide(L)'
;MDNQSNMEQVFQKLGDLKQFFVFGQKIVPVFQKIIDFMHDIVPLLENVNNSIHDSTSKIPKAANQINNVTYATEIATSEILDIVDSMATDMTRIKNELIDLRNGFFNQRVALDRFGDELKPLNGTYDSLKSSLCIDDLENKVISLDSIIRKIENDSSNITISLQVQDITAQQLASVNHLIQSVQKRLASLLFDLGKQTEAVLPGLESAGHLDERSFNENAEYDRTGKHQALADNLMNSSKKASQEEIDKLFTK
;
A
#
# COMPACT_ATOMS: atom_id res chain seq x y z
N MET A 1 -5.91 -86.40 -53.91
CA MET A 1 -6.59 -85.09 -54.02
C MET A 1 -6.33 -84.18 -52.81
N ASP A 2 -5.62 -84.65 -51.77
CA ASP A 2 -5.41 -83.86 -50.54
C ASP A 2 -4.31 -82.78 -50.58
N ASN A 3 -3.31 -82.90 -51.46
CA ASN A 3 -2.20 -81.91 -51.52
C ASN A 3 -2.60 -80.56 -52.15
N GLN A 4 -3.64 -80.52 -52.98
CA GLN A 4 -4.11 -79.30 -53.62
C GLN A 4 -4.82 -78.39 -52.61
N SER A 5 -5.59 -78.98 -51.69
CA SER A 5 -6.29 -78.27 -50.61
C SER A 5 -5.33 -77.69 -49.55
N ASN A 6 -4.26 -78.42 -49.22
CA ASN A 6 -3.23 -77.93 -48.29
C ASN A 6 -2.46 -76.72 -48.84
N MET A 7 -2.14 -76.72 -50.14
CA MET A 7 -1.40 -75.61 -50.74
C MET A 7 -2.26 -74.33 -50.82
N GLU A 8 -3.56 -74.48 -51.07
CA GLU A 8 -4.52 -73.38 -51.11
C GLU A 8 -4.72 -72.75 -49.71
N GLN A 9 -4.75 -73.56 -48.65
CA GLN A 9 -4.74 -73.05 -47.27
C GLN A 9 -3.43 -72.32 -46.91
N VAL A 10 -2.28 -72.82 -47.38
CA VAL A 10 -1.00 -72.13 -47.18
C VAL A 10 -0.99 -70.79 -47.91
N PHE A 11 -1.49 -70.71 -49.14
CA PHE A 11 -1.63 -69.45 -49.88
C PHE A 11 -2.61 -68.48 -49.20
N GLN A 12 -3.72 -68.97 -48.66
CA GLN A 12 -4.66 -68.16 -47.87
C GLN A 12 -3.97 -67.56 -46.65
N LYS A 13 -3.25 -68.37 -45.87
CA LYS A 13 -2.50 -67.91 -44.69
C LYS A 13 -1.36 -66.97 -45.05
N LEU A 14 -0.70 -67.16 -46.19
CA LEU A 14 0.31 -66.23 -46.71
C LEU A 14 -0.33 -64.89 -47.12
N GLY A 15 -1.54 -64.93 -47.67
CA GLY A 15 -2.36 -63.76 -48.00
C GLY A 15 -2.79 -62.98 -46.75
N ASP A 16 -3.20 -63.68 -45.70
CA ASP A 16 -3.53 -63.09 -44.39
C ASP A 16 -2.29 -62.45 -43.74
N LEU A 17 -1.13 -63.11 -43.82
CA LEU A 17 0.14 -62.55 -43.35
C LEU A 17 0.53 -61.28 -44.13
N LYS A 18 0.33 -61.27 -45.45
CA LYS A 18 0.54 -60.10 -46.31
C LYS A 18 -0.39 -58.95 -45.93
N GLN A 19 -1.67 -59.24 -45.66
CA GLN A 19 -2.64 -58.25 -45.15
C GLN A 19 -2.17 -57.64 -43.82
N PHE A 20 -1.66 -58.46 -42.91
CA PHE A 20 -1.09 -58.00 -41.64
C PHE A 20 0.12 -57.07 -41.84
N PHE A 21 1.02 -57.39 -42.77
CA PHE A 21 2.15 -56.51 -43.11
C PHE A 21 1.72 -55.19 -43.76
N VAL A 22 0.71 -55.21 -44.65
CA VAL A 22 0.13 -53.99 -45.25
C VAL A 22 -0.54 -53.12 -44.18
N PHE A 23 -1.19 -53.74 -43.20
CA PHE A 23 -1.75 -53.04 -42.05
C PHE A 23 -0.66 -52.43 -41.15
N GLY A 24 0.41 -53.19 -40.88
CA GLY A 24 1.60 -52.68 -40.18
C GLY A 24 2.23 -51.48 -40.87
N GLN A 25 2.37 -51.52 -42.20
CA GLN A 25 2.85 -50.40 -43.02
C GLN A 25 1.98 -49.15 -42.89
N LYS A 26 0.67 -49.30 -42.67
CA LYS A 26 -0.25 -48.17 -42.44
C LYS A 26 -0.20 -47.64 -41.01
N ILE A 27 0.15 -48.48 -40.04
CA ILE A 27 0.25 -48.13 -38.62
C ILE A 27 1.56 -47.39 -38.28
N VAL A 28 2.67 -47.77 -38.91
CA VAL A 28 3.99 -47.14 -38.66
C VAL A 28 3.96 -45.60 -38.80
N PRO A 29 3.38 -45.00 -39.85
CA PRO A 29 3.25 -43.55 -39.96
C PRO A 29 2.41 -42.90 -38.85
N VAL A 30 1.44 -43.63 -38.28
CA VAL A 30 0.61 -43.14 -37.17
C VAL A 30 1.43 -43.09 -35.88
N PHE A 31 2.19 -44.15 -35.59
CA PHE A 31 3.11 -44.14 -34.45
C PHE A 31 4.19 -43.07 -34.60
N GLN A 32 4.73 -42.87 -35.81
CA GLN A 32 5.69 -41.79 -36.05
C GLN A 32 5.09 -40.42 -35.70
N LYS A 33 3.86 -40.14 -36.15
CA LYS A 33 3.16 -38.90 -35.79
C LYS A 33 2.91 -38.74 -34.29
N ILE A 34 2.65 -39.83 -33.57
CA ILE A 34 2.49 -39.80 -32.11
C ILE A 34 3.84 -39.52 -31.43
N ILE A 35 4.92 -40.14 -31.91
CA ILE A 35 6.28 -39.91 -31.39
C ILE A 35 6.71 -38.47 -31.64
N ASP A 36 6.53 -37.96 -32.86
CA ASP A 36 6.82 -36.57 -33.21
C ASP A 36 5.99 -35.61 -32.35
N PHE A 37 4.70 -35.91 -32.15
CA PHE A 37 3.83 -35.13 -31.25
C PHE A 37 4.31 -35.16 -29.79
N MET A 38 4.72 -36.32 -29.25
CA MET A 38 5.27 -36.37 -27.89
C MET A 38 6.59 -35.62 -27.79
N HIS A 39 7.44 -35.69 -28.83
CA HIS A 39 8.71 -34.97 -28.89
C HIS A 39 8.50 -33.45 -28.82
N ASP A 40 7.42 -32.94 -29.39
CA ASP A 40 7.09 -31.51 -29.37
C ASP A 40 6.34 -31.09 -28.09
N ILE A 41 5.37 -31.88 -27.62
CA ILE A 41 4.46 -31.48 -26.53
C ILE A 41 5.05 -31.71 -25.14
N VAL A 42 5.83 -32.77 -24.94
CA VAL A 42 6.42 -33.05 -23.61
C VAL A 42 7.34 -31.92 -23.15
N PRO A 43 8.28 -31.41 -23.98
CA PRO A 43 9.11 -30.26 -23.60
C PRO A 43 8.30 -28.98 -23.35
N LEU A 44 7.22 -28.77 -24.10
CA LEU A 44 6.32 -27.63 -23.88
C LEU A 44 5.64 -27.71 -22.50
N LEU A 45 5.15 -28.88 -22.10
CA LEU A 45 4.56 -29.09 -20.78
C LEU A 45 5.59 -28.91 -19.67
N GLU A 46 6.83 -29.38 -19.87
CA GLU A 46 7.92 -29.21 -18.91
C GLU A 46 8.30 -27.73 -18.74
N ASN A 47 8.38 -26.97 -19.84
CA ASN A 47 8.61 -25.52 -19.81
C ASN A 47 7.50 -24.76 -19.07
N VAL A 48 6.24 -25.13 -19.30
CA VAL A 48 5.08 -24.55 -18.60
C VAL A 48 5.14 -24.89 -17.12
N ASN A 49 5.42 -26.14 -16.77
CA ASN A 49 5.55 -26.59 -15.38
C ASN A 49 6.64 -25.82 -14.64
N ASN A 50 7.82 -25.68 -15.24
CA ASN A 50 8.94 -24.92 -14.68
C ASN A 50 8.58 -23.43 -14.54
N SER A 51 7.92 -22.83 -15.53
CA SER A 51 7.50 -21.43 -15.48
C SER A 51 6.45 -21.16 -14.38
N ILE A 52 5.51 -22.09 -14.19
CA ILE A 52 4.51 -22.02 -13.12
C ILE A 52 5.17 -22.21 -11.75
N HIS A 53 6.12 -23.15 -11.63
CA HIS A 53 6.88 -23.36 -10.39
C HIS A 53 7.67 -22.10 -10.01
N ASP A 54 8.39 -21.53 -10.96
CA ASP A 54 9.15 -20.30 -10.78
C ASP A 54 8.25 -19.16 -10.30
N SER A 55 7.10 -18.97 -10.95
CA SER A 55 6.09 -17.96 -10.60
C SER A 55 5.54 -18.20 -9.19
N THR A 56 5.19 -19.44 -8.85
CA THR A 56 4.69 -19.84 -7.53
C THR A 56 5.69 -19.54 -6.41
N SER A 57 7.00 -19.57 -6.70
CA SER A 57 8.06 -19.26 -5.72
C SER A 57 8.37 -17.77 -5.57
N LYS A 58 8.27 -16.99 -6.66
CA LYS A 58 8.67 -15.57 -6.70
C LYS A 58 7.52 -14.63 -6.32
N ILE A 59 6.30 -14.96 -6.72
CA ILE A 59 5.10 -14.15 -6.49
C ILE A 59 4.85 -13.88 -4.98
N PRO A 60 4.96 -14.88 -4.06
CA PRO A 60 4.82 -14.63 -2.63
C PRO A 60 5.86 -13.66 -2.06
N LYS A 61 7.08 -13.70 -2.59
CA LYS A 61 8.15 -12.78 -2.15
C LYS A 61 7.83 -11.35 -2.54
N ALA A 62 7.30 -11.14 -3.75
CA ALA A 62 6.85 -9.83 -4.21
C ALA A 62 5.67 -9.31 -3.36
N ALA A 63 4.70 -10.17 -3.06
CA ALA A 63 3.59 -9.89 -2.14
C ALA A 63 4.07 -9.41 -0.75
N ASN A 64 5.01 -10.14 -0.15
CA ASN A 64 5.59 -9.74 1.14
C ASN A 64 6.39 -8.43 1.05
N GLN A 65 7.14 -8.22 -0.04
CA GLN A 65 7.84 -6.95 -0.25
C GLN A 65 6.87 -5.77 -0.38
N ILE A 66 5.74 -5.95 -1.07
CA ILE A 66 4.70 -4.93 -1.15
C ILE A 66 4.20 -4.57 0.24
N ASN A 67 3.86 -5.55 1.08
CA ASN A 67 3.42 -5.29 2.46
C ASN A 67 4.48 -4.52 3.27
N ASN A 68 5.75 -4.92 3.18
CA ASN A 68 6.83 -4.25 3.90
C ASN A 68 7.00 -2.80 3.44
N VAL A 69 6.91 -2.55 2.13
CA VAL A 69 6.97 -1.18 1.59
C VAL A 69 5.77 -0.37 2.03
N THR A 70 4.55 -0.93 2.01
CA THR A 70 3.34 -0.27 2.52
C THR A 70 3.51 0.12 3.98
N TYR A 71 3.96 -0.81 4.82
CA TYR A 71 4.17 -0.56 6.26
C TYR A 71 5.24 0.50 6.52
N ALA A 72 6.40 0.40 5.84
CA ALA A 72 7.45 1.41 5.98
C ALA A 72 6.98 2.80 5.51
N THR A 73 6.13 2.84 4.48
CA THR A 73 5.53 4.07 3.96
C THR A 73 4.53 4.67 4.96
N GLU A 74 3.72 3.84 5.62
CA GLU A 74 2.81 4.25 6.70
C GLU A 74 3.58 4.86 7.90
N ILE A 75 4.66 4.20 8.34
CA ILE A 75 5.53 4.73 9.42
C ILE A 75 6.11 6.08 9.01
N ALA A 76 6.73 6.16 7.82
CA ALA A 76 7.36 7.39 7.35
C ALA A 76 6.35 8.55 7.26
N THR A 77 5.12 8.26 6.86
CA THR A 77 4.05 9.27 6.83
C THR A 77 3.60 9.69 8.21
N SER A 78 3.48 8.76 9.16
CA SER A 78 3.21 9.11 10.56
C SER A 78 4.31 10.02 11.11
N GLU A 79 5.59 9.71 10.85
CA GLU A 79 6.72 10.55 11.27
C GLU A 79 6.66 11.94 10.61
N ILE A 80 6.29 12.04 9.33
CA ILE A 80 6.09 13.33 8.67
C ILE A 80 4.95 14.11 9.33
N LEU A 81 3.83 13.47 9.68
CA LEU A 81 2.71 14.12 10.35
C LEU A 81 3.10 14.64 11.74
N ASP A 82 3.87 13.87 12.51
CA ASP A 82 4.40 14.32 13.81
C ASP A 82 5.29 15.57 13.67
N ILE A 83 6.15 15.59 12.63
CA ILE A 83 6.99 16.76 12.33
C ILE A 83 6.14 17.97 11.93
N VAL A 84 5.10 17.76 11.13
CA VAL A 84 4.14 18.79 10.68
C VAL A 84 3.38 19.37 11.89
N ASP A 85 2.96 18.55 12.84
CA ASP A 85 2.28 18.98 14.06
C ASP A 85 3.22 19.76 15.00
N SER A 86 4.47 19.30 15.14
CA SER A 86 5.50 20.05 15.87
C SER A 86 5.74 21.41 15.21
N MET A 87 5.83 21.45 13.87
CA MET A 87 6.01 22.68 13.12
C MET A 87 4.83 23.64 13.32
N ALA A 88 3.59 23.15 13.32
CA ALA A 88 2.41 23.97 13.59
C ALA A 88 2.45 24.58 15.01
N THR A 89 2.92 23.81 15.99
CA THR A 89 3.10 24.28 17.37
C THR A 89 4.16 25.39 17.45
N ASP A 90 5.31 25.19 16.83
CA ASP A 90 6.39 26.18 16.77
C ASP A 90 5.95 27.46 16.04
N MET A 91 5.20 27.34 14.94
CA MET A 91 4.65 28.49 14.22
C MET A 91 3.68 29.28 15.09
N THR A 92 2.84 28.61 15.89
CA THR A 92 1.94 29.26 16.84
C THR A 92 2.73 30.05 17.89
N ARG A 93 3.82 29.47 18.41
CA ARG A 93 4.70 30.15 19.34
C ARG A 93 5.36 31.39 18.73
N ILE A 94 5.95 31.25 17.53
CA ILE A 94 6.58 32.38 16.82
C ILE A 94 5.56 33.49 16.57
N LYS A 95 4.34 33.14 16.16
CA LYS A 95 3.26 34.10 15.95
C LYS A 95 2.91 34.87 17.23
N ASN A 96 2.83 34.19 18.37
CA ASN A 96 2.56 34.86 19.65
C ASN A 96 3.70 35.81 20.04
N GLU A 97 4.96 35.35 19.92
CA GLU A 97 6.14 36.20 20.17
C GLU A 97 6.17 37.42 19.23
N LEU A 98 5.75 37.25 17.98
CA LEU A 98 5.65 38.31 16.98
C LEU A 98 4.53 39.33 17.32
N ILE A 99 3.40 38.85 17.83
CA ILE A 99 2.30 39.71 18.33
C ILE A 99 2.78 40.53 19.53
N ASP A 100 3.45 39.89 20.49
CA ASP A 100 4.00 40.58 21.66
C ASP A 100 5.03 41.63 21.27
N LEU A 101 5.91 41.30 20.32
CA LEU A 101 6.89 42.22 19.77
C LEU A 101 6.21 43.43 19.08
N ARG A 102 5.17 43.17 18.27
CA ARG A 102 4.37 44.21 17.62
C ARG A 102 3.71 45.14 18.65
N ASN A 103 3.13 44.58 19.70
CA ASN A 103 2.50 45.34 20.78
C ASN A 103 3.53 46.17 21.56
N GLY A 104 4.74 45.62 21.77
CA GLY A 104 5.87 46.33 22.34
C GLY A 104 6.26 47.57 21.54
N PHE A 105 6.37 47.44 20.21
CA PHE A 105 6.64 48.58 19.34
C PHE A 105 5.51 49.60 19.32
N PHE A 106 4.26 49.15 19.34
CA PHE A 106 3.13 50.06 19.41
C PHE A 106 3.16 50.90 20.70
N ASN A 107 3.43 50.27 21.84
CA ASN A 107 3.55 50.95 23.13
C ASN A 107 4.74 51.94 23.14
N GLN A 108 5.87 51.57 22.55
CA GLN A 108 7.01 52.48 22.36
C GLN A 108 6.66 53.67 21.46
N ARG A 109 5.95 53.44 20.35
CA ARG A 109 5.50 54.51 19.44
C ARG A 109 4.58 55.49 20.16
N VAL A 110 3.61 54.99 20.92
CA VAL A 110 2.69 55.84 21.71
C VAL A 110 3.43 56.62 22.79
N ALA A 111 4.39 56.01 23.48
CA ALA A 111 5.22 56.71 24.46
C ALA A 111 6.08 57.80 23.82
N LEU A 112 6.70 57.52 22.66
CA LEU A 112 7.44 58.51 21.87
C LEU A 112 6.55 59.66 21.43
N ASP A 113 5.37 59.38 20.88
CA ASP A 113 4.41 60.41 20.45
C ASP A 113 3.98 61.31 21.62
N ARG A 114 3.75 60.74 22.81
CA ARG A 114 3.47 61.52 24.04
C ARG A 114 4.66 62.40 24.45
N PHE A 115 5.88 61.85 24.47
CA PHE A 115 7.10 62.62 24.77
C PHE A 115 7.33 63.75 23.75
N GLY A 116 7.03 63.50 22.46
CA GLY A 116 7.10 64.50 21.40
C GLY A 116 6.11 65.63 21.57
N ASP A 117 4.88 65.32 22.00
CA ASP A 117 3.87 66.33 22.28
C ASP A 117 4.24 67.23 23.46
N GLU A 118 4.93 66.71 24.50
CA GLU A 118 5.48 67.49 25.61
C GLU A 118 6.71 68.34 25.22
N LEU A 119 7.51 67.88 24.24
CA LEU A 119 8.73 68.55 23.77
C LEU A 119 8.54 69.48 22.57
N LYS A 120 7.32 69.63 22.04
CA LYS A 120 6.96 70.59 20.97
C LYS A 120 7.54 72.01 21.10
N PRO A 121 7.82 72.58 22.30
CA PRO A 121 8.46 73.89 22.41
C PRO A 121 9.97 73.92 22.07
N LEU A 122 10.66 72.79 22.02
CA LEU A 122 12.12 72.72 21.85
C LEU A 122 12.49 72.00 20.55
N ASN A 123 12.74 72.82 19.51
CA ASN A 123 13.51 72.57 18.29
C ASN A 123 13.42 71.17 17.67
N GLY A 124 12.81 71.05 16.48
CA GLY A 124 12.92 70.09 15.35
C GLY A 124 13.72 68.77 15.40
N THR A 125 14.19 68.33 16.56
CA THR A 125 15.05 67.17 16.83
C THR A 125 14.19 65.93 17.05
N TYR A 126 12.92 66.13 17.43
CA TYR A 126 11.93 65.06 17.60
C TYR A 126 11.65 64.28 16.31
N ASP A 127 11.47 64.98 15.17
CA ASP A 127 11.26 64.34 13.87
C ASP A 127 12.49 63.53 13.41
N SER A 128 13.71 64.01 13.74
CA SER A 128 14.96 63.29 13.47
C SER A 128 15.13 62.03 14.34
N LEU A 129 14.62 62.06 15.57
CA LEU A 129 14.63 60.92 16.49
C LEU A 129 13.60 59.86 16.07
N LYS A 130 12.39 60.29 15.70
CA LYS A 130 11.32 59.41 15.20
C LYS A 130 11.73 58.68 13.92
N SER A 131 12.39 59.38 13.00
CA SER A 131 12.96 58.79 11.78
C SER A 131 14.18 57.89 12.05
N SER A 132 15.04 58.24 13.01
CA SER A 132 16.20 57.40 13.38
C SER A 132 15.81 56.08 14.05
N LEU A 133 14.65 56.03 14.71
CA LEU A 133 14.16 54.83 15.39
C LEU A 133 13.55 53.79 14.42
N CYS A 134 13.30 54.14 13.15
CA CYS A 134 12.85 53.21 12.08
C CYS A 134 11.68 52.27 12.50
N ILE A 135 10.76 52.75 13.33
CA ILE A 135 9.66 51.93 13.88
C ILE A 135 8.75 51.39 12.77
N ASP A 136 8.54 52.17 11.70
CA ASP A 136 7.69 51.77 10.58
C ASP A 136 8.31 50.65 9.73
N ASP A 137 9.64 50.65 9.54
CA ASP A 137 10.36 49.57 8.84
C ASP A 137 10.29 48.25 9.60
N LEU A 138 10.30 48.34 10.93
CA LEU A 138 10.22 47.19 11.81
C LEU A 138 8.79 46.62 11.86
N GLU A 139 7.77 47.48 11.85
CA GLU A 139 6.36 47.08 11.70
C GLU A 139 6.13 46.37 10.34
N ASN A 140 6.69 46.88 9.25
CA ASN A 140 6.63 46.25 7.93
C ASN A 140 7.32 44.88 7.91
N LYS A 141 8.47 44.73 8.58
CA LYS A 141 9.14 43.43 8.73
C LYS A 141 8.30 42.43 9.51
N VAL A 142 7.67 42.86 10.60
CA VAL A 142 6.76 42.02 11.39
C VAL A 142 5.57 41.56 10.55
N ILE A 143 4.95 42.44 9.76
CA ILE A 143 3.86 42.08 8.84
C ILE A 143 4.35 41.05 7.80
N SER A 144 5.56 41.24 7.26
CA SER A 144 6.13 40.29 6.30
C SER A 144 6.34 38.91 6.92
N LEU A 145 6.81 38.82 8.17
CA LEU A 145 7.00 37.56 8.90
C LEU A 145 5.67 36.87 9.18
N ASP A 146 4.61 37.60 9.57
CA ASP A 146 3.27 37.02 9.76
C ASP A 146 2.75 36.40 8.45
N SER A 147 2.99 37.05 7.31
CA SER A 147 2.58 36.49 6.01
C SER A 147 3.33 35.20 5.64
N ILE A 148 4.63 35.11 5.96
CA ILE A 148 5.42 33.89 5.77
C ILE A 148 4.92 32.78 6.69
N ILE A 149 4.65 33.06 7.96
CA ILE A 149 4.12 32.08 8.93
C ILE A 149 2.78 31.52 8.44
N ARG A 150 1.86 32.38 7.99
CA ARG A 150 0.57 31.94 7.41
C ARG A 150 0.74 31.07 6.18
N LYS A 151 1.73 31.38 5.34
CA LYS A 151 2.04 30.55 4.17
C LYS A 151 2.52 29.17 4.62
N ILE A 152 3.43 29.10 5.60
CA ILE A 152 3.94 27.83 6.14
C ILE A 152 2.80 27.02 6.78
N GLU A 153 1.90 27.65 7.53
CA GLU A 153 0.73 27.00 8.13
C GLU A 153 -0.20 26.38 7.06
N ASN A 154 -0.48 27.12 5.99
CA ASN A 154 -1.24 26.59 4.85
C ASN A 154 -0.52 25.45 4.12
N ASP A 155 0.79 25.60 3.89
CA ASP A 155 1.60 24.55 3.25
C ASP A 155 1.62 23.27 4.12
N SER A 156 1.71 23.42 5.44
CA SER A 156 1.61 22.35 6.45
C SER A 156 0.28 21.61 6.35
N SER A 157 -0.83 22.34 6.32
CA SER A 157 -2.18 21.78 6.16
C SER A 157 -2.34 21.03 4.84
N ASN A 158 -1.78 21.58 3.76
CA ASN A 158 -1.79 20.94 2.45
C ASN A 158 -0.98 19.63 2.43
N ILE A 159 0.14 19.56 3.16
CA ILE A 159 0.92 18.33 3.32
C ILE A 159 0.07 17.27 4.03
N THR A 160 -0.57 17.63 5.15
CA THR A 160 -1.47 16.72 5.89
C THR A 160 -2.57 16.16 4.99
N ILE A 161 -3.24 17.02 4.21
CA ILE A 161 -4.30 16.59 3.28
C ILE A 161 -3.72 15.70 2.17
N SER A 162 -2.56 16.06 1.62
CA SER A 162 -1.94 15.30 0.52
C SER A 162 -1.53 13.90 0.96
N LEU A 163 -1.06 13.73 2.20
CA LEU A 163 -0.68 12.44 2.74
C LEU A 163 -1.88 11.51 3.00
N GLN A 164 -3.10 12.04 3.13
CA GLN A 164 -4.31 11.22 3.32
C GLN A 164 -4.64 10.31 2.13
N VAL A 165 -4.16 10.61 0.92
CA VAL A 165 -4.34 9.72 -0.25
C VAL A 165 -3.65 8.37 -0.05
N GLN A 166 -2.71 8.29 0.89
CA GLN A 166 -1.89 7.11 1.09
C GLN A 166 -2.68 5.94 1.70
N ASP A 167 -3.71 6.20 2.51
CA ASP A 167 -4.64 5.18 3.00
C ASP A 167 -5.33 4.44 1.84
N ILE A 168 -5.72 5.17 0.80
CA ILE A 168 -6.30 4.60 -0.42
C ILE A 168 -5.25 3.71 -1.12
N THR A 169 -4.00 4.17 -1.20
CA THR A 169 -2.92 3.38 -1.82
C THR A 169 -2.61 2.10 -1.04
N ALA A 170 -2.62 2.14 0.29
CA ALA A 170 -2.43 0.98 1.15
C ALA A 170 -3.55 -0.04 0.95
N GLN A 171 -4.81 0.41 0.89
CA GLN A 171 -5.96 -0.46 0.60
C GLN A 171 -5.87 -1.11 -0.79
N GLN A 172 -5.47 -0.35 -1.82
CA GLN A 172 -5.28 -0.89 -3.17
C GLN A 172 -4.15 -1.93 -3.20
N LEU A 173 -3.03 -1.68 -2.52
CA LEU A 173 -1.93 -2.64 -2.42
C LEU A 173 -2.35 -3.91 -1.65
N ALA A 174 -3.13 -3.78 -0.58
CA ALA A 174 -3.68 -4.92 0.16
C ALA A 174 -4.60 -5.79 -0.73
N SER A 175 -5.46 -5.16 -1.53
CA SER A 175 -6.31 -5.85 -2.51
C SER A 175 -5.49 -6.60 -3.57
N VAL A 176 -4.47 -5.94 -4.14
CA VAL A 176 -3.54 -6.55 -5.09
C VAL A 176 -2.81 -7.74 -4.46
N ASN A 177 -2.43 -7.64 -3.19
CA ASN A 177 -1.77 -8.71 -2.48
C ASN A 177 -2.68 -9.94 -2.30
N HIS A 178 -3.95 -9.74 -1.96
CA HIS A 178 -4.93 -10.83 -1.94
C HIS A 178 -5.13 -11.48 -3.30
N LEU A 179 -5.19 -10.70 -4.38
CA LEU A 179 -5.26 -11.24 -5.74
C LEU A 179 -4.03 -12.07 -6.08
N ILE A 180 -2.84 -11.60 -5.71
CA ILE A 180 -1.58 -12.31 -5.86
C ILE A 180 -1.61 -13.67 -5.15
N GLN A 181 -2.07 -13.72 -3.90
CA GLN A 181 -2.20 -14.96 -3.14
C GLN A 181 -3.22 -15.93 -3.77
N SER A 182 -4.33 -15.42 -4.29
CA SER A 182 -5.33 -16.22 -5.00
C SER A 182 -4.76 -16.85 -6.27
N VAL A 183 -4.02 -16.07 -7.07
CA VAL A 183 -3.31 -16.56 -8.26
C VAL A 183 -2.30 -17.63 -7.87
N GLN A 184 -1.51 -17.41 -6.83
CA GLN A 184 -0.55 -18.39 -6.33
C GLN A 184 -1.22 -19.70 -5.89
N LYS A 185 -2.32 -19.64 -5.14
CA LYS A 185 -3.07 -20.84 -4.72
C LYS A 185 -3.57 -21.63 -5.92
N ARG A 186 -4.04 -20.94 -6.97
CA ARG A 186 -4.54 -21.57 -8.19
C ARG A 186 -3.42 -22.19 -9.03
N LEU A 187 -2.27 -21.52 -9.14
CA LEU A 187 -1.08 -22.06 -9.81
C LEU A 187 -0.51 -23.28 -9.06
N ALA A 188 -0.47 -23.24 -7.73
CA ALA A 188 -0.04 -24.36 -6.91
C ALA A 188 -0.98 -25.57 -7.04
N SER A 189 -2.30 -25.35 -7.10
CA SER A 189 -3.28 -26.41 -7.38
C SER A 189 -3.05 -27.03 -8.76
N LEU A 190 -2.81 -26.20 -9.80
CA LEU A 190 -2.53 -26.70 -11.15
C LEU A 190 -1.25 -27.54 -11.21
N LEU A 191 -0.21 -27.12 -10.50
CA LEU A 191 1.03 -27.90 -10.34
C LEU A 191 0.77 -29.25 -9.66
N PHE A 192 -0.03 -29.25 -8.60
CA PHE A 192 -0.40 -30.48 -7.89
C PHE A 192 -1.23 -31.43 -8.76
N ASP A 193 -2.18 -30.88 -9.53
CA ASP A 193 -3.02 -31.65 -10.43
C ASP A 193 -2.24 -32.22 -11.63
N LEU A 194 -1.26 -31.47 -12.15
CA LEU A 194 -0.36 -31.93 -13.22
C LEU A 194 0.70 -32.92 -12.70
N GLY A 195 1.15 -32.72 -11.47
CA GLY A 195 2.19 -33.50 -10.80
C GLY A 195 1.72 -34.80 -10.15
N LYS A 196 0.45 -35.20 -10.33
CA LYS A 196 -0.17 -36.42 -9.76
C LYS A 196 0.50 -37.76 -10.13
N GLN A 197 1.69 -37.75 -10.74
CA GLN A 197 2.56 -38.92 -10.94
C GLN A 197 3.85 -38.92 -10.12
N THR A 198 4.15 -37.90 -9.32
CA THR A 198 5.38 -37.94 -8.50
C THR A 198 5.10 -37.46 -7.09
N GLU A 199 5.19 -38.39 -6.13
CA GLU A 199 5.28 -38.10 -4.70
C GLU A 199 6.53 -37.24 -4.44
N ALA A 200 6.40 -35.93 -4.61
CA ALA A 200 7.36 -34.97 -4.12
C ALA A 200 6.61 -34.04 -3.16
N VAL A 201 6.70 -34.37 -1.88
CA VAL A 201 6.31 -33.49 -0.78
C VAL A 201 7.08 -32.17 -0.97
N LEU A 202 6.38 -31.11 -1.34
CA LEU A 202 6.94 -29.76 -1.41
C LEU A 202 7.33 -29.30 0.00
N PRO A 203 8.62 -29.12 0.30
CA PRO A 203 9.04 -28.51 1.55
C PRO A 203 8.81 -27.00 1.44
N GLY A 204 7.95 -26.44 2.30
CA GLY A 204 7.76 -24.99 2.39
C GLY A 204 6.35 -24.49 2.68
N LEU A 205 5.35 -25.36 2.78
CA LEU A 205 3.97 -24.98 3.13
C LEU A 205 3.74 -24.74 4.63
N GLU A 206 4.73 -24.99 5.49
CA GLU A 206 4.56 -24.88 6.96
C GLU A 206 4.79 -23.48 7.55
N SER A 207 5.00 -22.44 6.74
CA SER A 207 5.21 -21.09 7.27
C SER A 207 4.41 -19.99 6.55
N ALA A 208 3.23 -20.32 6.00
CA ALA A 208 2.21 -19.31 5.81
C ALA A 208 1.66 -18.96 7.20
N GLY A 209 2.26 -17.93 7.80
CA GLY A 209 1.90 -17.39 9.10
C GLY A 209 0.40 -17.24 9.24
N HIS A 210 -0.05 -17.60 10.43
CA HIS A 210 -1.41 -17.52 10.94
C HIS A 210 -2.18 -16.32 10.35
N LEU A 211 -3.31 -16.65 9.72
CA LEU A 211 -4.31 -15.71 9.21
C LEU A 211 -4.70 -14.71 10.30
N ASP A 212 -4.41 -13.43 10.10
CA ASP A 212 -5.23 -12.40 10.73
C ASP A 212 -6.47 -12.21 9.86
N GLU A 213 -7.42 -13.12 10.06
CA GLU A 213 -8.72 -13.23 9.36
C GLU A 213 -9.67 -12.03 9.65
N ARG A 214 -9.16 -10.97 10.28
CA ARG A 214 -9.99 -9.88 10.82
C ARG A 214 -10.12 -8.65 9.91
N SER A 215 -9.32 -8.51 8.86
CA SER A 215 -9.20 -7.22 8.17
C SER A 215 -9.82 -7.17 6.77
N PHE A 216 -10.21 -8.30 6.19
CA PHE A 216 -10.73 -8.33 4.81
C PHE A 216 -12.02 -9.16 4.71
N ASN A 217 -13.14 -8.48 4.47
CA ASN A 217 -14.41 -9.10 4.08
C ASN A 217 -14.64 -8.81 2.60
N GLU A 218 -14.48 -9.83 1.75
CA GLU A 218 -14.72 -9.76 0.30
C GLU A 218 -16.18 -9.37 -0.05
N ASN A 219 -17.11 -9.57 0.89
CA ASN A 219 -18.52 -9.20 0.78
C ASN A 219 -18.89 -7.95 1.61
N ALA A 220 -17.92 -7.08 1.92
CA ALA A 220 -18.20 -5.81 2.59
C ALA A 220 -19.00 -4.89 1.65
N GLU A 221 -20.33 -4.86 1.84
CA GLU A 221 -21.21 -3.93 1.17
C GLU A 221 -21.32 -2.61 1.96
N TYR A 222 -21.26 -1.47 1.28
CA TYR A 222 -21.38 -0.16 1.91
C TYR A 222 -22.83 0.07 2.37
N ASP A 223 -23.11 -0.24 3.63
CA ASP A 223 -24.43 -0.05 4.24
C ASP A 223 -24.69 1.43 4.59
N ARG A 224 -25.51 2.10 3.77
CA ARG A 224 -25.97 3.49 4.00
C ARG A 224 -27.05 3.61 5.07
N THR A 225 -27.52 2.52 5.68
CA THR A 225 -28.66 2.54 6.61
C THR A 225 -28.32 3.08 8.00
N GLY A 226 -27.07 3.48 8.25
CA GLY A 226 -26.65 4.15 9.49
C GLY A 226 -26.66 3.26 10.73
N LYS A 227 -26.97 1.96 10.58
CA LYS A 227 -27.04 0.99 11.69
C LYS A 227 -25.70 0.78 12.39
N HIS A 228 -24.61 0.79 11.63
CA HIS A 228 -23.26 0.69 12.18
C HIS A 228 -22.88 1.93 13.01
N GLN A 229 -23.29 3.13 12.59
CA GLN A 229 -23.12 4.36 13.35
C GLN A 229 -23.93 4.31 14.66
N ALA A 230 -25.21 3.91 14.59
CA ALA A 230 -26.07 3.78 15.77
C ALA A 230 -25.56 2.71 16.78
N LEU A 231 -24.87 1.68 16.29
CA LEU A 231 -24.27 0.63 17.12
C LEU A 231 -22.97 1.13 17.77
N ALA A 232 -22.13 1.88 17.05
CA ALA A 232 -20.95 2.55 17.59
C ALA A 232 -21.33 3.61 18.64
N ASP A 233 -22.34 4.43 18.34
CA ASP A 233 -22.88 5.44 19.26
C ASP A 233 -23.47 4.78 20.51
N ASN A 234 -24.13 3.62 20.37
CA ASN A 234 -24.59 2.84 21.52
C ASN A 234 -23.44 2.22 22.31
N LEU A 235 -22.37 1.76 21.67
CA LEU A 235 -21.19 1.25 22.36
C LEU A 235 -20.49 2.36 23.16
N MET A 236 -20.35 3.54 22.56
CA MET A 236 -19.75 4.72 23.18
C MET A 236 -20.61 5.25 24.34
N ASN A 237 -21.94 5.15 24.22
CA ASN A 237 -22.87 5.53 25.29
C ASN A 237 -23.02 4.45 26.38
N SER A 238 -22.76 3.17 26.07
CA SER A 238 -22.83 2.05 27.03
C SER A 238 -21.49 1.78 27.73
N SER A 239 -20.36 2.19 27.16
CA SER A 239 -19.12 2.36 27.91
C SER A 239 -19.33 3.50 28.88
N LYS A 240 -19.58 3.17 30.16
CA LYS A 240 -19.65 4.14 31.25
C LYS A 240 -18.53 5.16 31.06
N LYS A 241 -18.88 6.43 30.94
CA LYS A 241 -17.95 7.56 31.13
C LYS A 241 -17.24 7.29 32.47
N ALA A 242 -16.04 6.73 32.43
CA ALA A 242 -15.16 6.75 33.58
C ALA A 242 -15.06 8.22 33.96
N SER A 243 -15.56 8.58 35.14
CA SER A 243 -15.52 9.98 35.54
C SER A 243 -14.06 10.39 35.65
N GLN A 244 -13.75 11.62 35.30
CA GLN A 244 -12.40 12.18 35.39
C GLN A 244 -11.78 11.93 36.79
N GLU A 245 -12.61 11.85 37.83
CA GLU A 245 -12.21 11.50 39.20
C GLU A 245 -11.70 10.06 39.40
N GLU A 246 -12.17 9.08 38.62
CA GLU A 246 -11.62 7.71 38.64
C GLU A 246 -10.27 7.64 37.91
N ILE A 247 -10.10 8.43 36.85
CA ILE A 247 -8.84 8.56 36.11
C ILE A 247 -7.79 9.26 36.99
N ASP A 248 -8.16 10.36 37.66
CA ASP A 248 -7.25 11.12 38.52
C ASP A 248 -6.78 10.32 39.76
N LYS A 249 -7.59 9.37 40.24
CA LYS A 249 -7.20 8.42 41.31
C LYS A 249 -6.14 7.40 40.89
N LEU A 250 -6.00 7.11 39.60
CA LEU A 250 -4.99 6.18 39.10
C LEU A 250 -3.60 6.84 38.98
N PHE A 251 -3.53 8.17 38.93
CA PHE A 251 -2.30 8.95 38.78
C PHE A 251 -1.84 9.64 40.07
N THR A 252 -2.59 9.50 41.17
CA THR A 252 -2.18 9.94 42.50
C THR A 252 -1.74 8.74 43.35
N LYS A 253 -0.48 8.34 43.20
CA LYS A 253 0.22 7.48 44.16
C LYS A 253 1.62 8.00 44.39
#